data_AF-A0A7V8QN96-F1
#
_entry.id   AF-A0A7V8QN96-F1
#
_cell.length_a   1.000
_cell.length_b   1.000
_cell.length_c   1.000
_cell.angle_alpha   90.00
_cell.angle_beta   90.00
_cell.angle_gamma   90.00
#
_symmetry.space_group_name_H-M   'P 1'
#
loop_
_entity.id
_entity.type
_entity.pdbx_description
1 polymer ?
#
loop_
_entity_poly.entity_id
_entity_poly.type
_entity_poly.pdbx_seq_one_letter_code
_entity_poly.pdbx_strand_id
1 'polypeptide(L)'
;MSEDFKVKDISLADFGRKEISIAETEMPGLMALRKEYKGKSPLKGAKILGCLHMTIQTAVLIETLVDLGAEVRWSSCNIFSTQDHAAAAIAKVGIPVFAWKGETEEEYWWCVKQTIEGKKDWKANMILDDGGDLTALMHKDYKDMMKSIKGLSEET
;
A
#
# COMPACT_ATOMS: atom_id res chain seq x y z
N MET A 1 -10.83 15.45 12.77
CA MET A 1 -10.67 14.00 12.54
C MET A 1 -9.31 13.84 11.89
N SER A 2 -8.38 13.09 12.50
CA SER A 2 -7.07 12.88 11.88
C SER A 2 -7.25 12.08 10.60
N GLU A 3 -6.66 12.53 9.51
CA GLU A 3 -6.67 11.83 8.23
C GLU A 3 -5.91 10.49 8.38
N ASP A 4 -6.44 9.38 7.84
CA ASP A 4 -5.87 8.03 7.96
C ASP A 4 -4.78 7.80 6.89
N PHE A 5 -3.82 8.73 6.83
CA PHE A 5 -2.62 8.68 6.00
C PHE A 5 -1.56 9.64 6.57
N LYS A 6 -0.30 9.49 6.15
CA LYS A 6 0.74 10.50 6.34
C LYS A 6 1.69 10.50 5.16
N VAL A 7 1.73 11.61 4.43
CA VAL A 7 2.59 11.84 3.27
C VAL A 7 3.26 13.20 3.42
N LYS A 8 4.32 13.45 2.64
CA LYS A 8 5.09 14.69 2.74
C LYS A 8 4.29 15.94 2.39
N ASP A 9 3.57 15.90 1.27
CA ASP A 9 2.80 17.02 0.75
C ASP A 9 1.64 16.52 -0.12
N ILE A 10 0.41 16.65 0.39
CA ILE A 10 -0.81 16.20 -0.30
C ILE A 10 -1.11 17.04 -1.56
N SER A 11 -0.54 18.23 -1.70
CA SER A 11 -0.74 19.09 -2.89
C SER A 11 -0.11 18.50 -4.16
N LEU A 12 0.81 17.55 -4.01
CA LEU A 12 1.45 16.85 -5.12
C LEU A 12 0.55 15.82 -5.83
N ALA A 13 -0.66 15.56 -5.29
CA ALA A 13 -1.55 14.51 -5.77
C ALA A 13 -1.94 14.66 -7.25
N ASP A 14 -2.17 15.88 -7.74
CA ASP A 14 -2.56 16.11 -9.13
C ASP A 14 -1.41 15.82 -10.10
N PHE A 15 -0.17 16.06 -9.69
CA PHE A 15 1.01 15.68 -10.46
C PHE A 15 1.18 14.16 -10.45
N GLY A 16 1.09 13.53 -9.27
CA GLY A 16 1.16 12.08 -9.16
C GLY A 16 0.07 11.37 -9.96
N ARG A 17 -1.16 11.89 -10.02
CA ARG A 17 -2.23 11.34 -10.87
C ARG A 17 -1.85 11.35 -12.35
N LYS A 18 -1.24 12.43 -12.85
CA LYS A 18 -0.78 12.50 -14.24
C LYS A 18 0.26 11.44 -14.55
N GLU A 19 1.22 11.25 -13.66
CA GLU A 19 2.27 10.23 -13.83
C GLU A 19 1.74 8.81 -13.70
N ILE A 20 0.77 8.56 -12.80
CA ILE A 20 0.06 7.28 -12.71
C ILE A 20 -0.63 6.97 -14.04
N SER A 21 -1.37 7.92 -14.63
CA SER A 21 -2.04 7.71 -15.92
C SER A 21 -1.07 7.45 -17.07
N ILE A 22 0.15 7.99 -17.02
CA ILE A 22 1.21 7.65 -17.98
C ILE A 22 1.75 6.24 -17.70
N ALA A 23 2.02 5.90 -16.45
CA ALA A 23 2.52 4.57 -16.10
C ALA A 23 1.52 3.45 -16.44
N GLU A 24 0.22 3.70 -16.35
CA GLU A 24 -0.81 2.76 -16.79
C GLU A 24 -0.65 2.33 -18.26
N THR A 25 -0.15 3.21 -19.15
CA THR A 25 0.10 2.84 -20.56
C THR A 25 1.29 1.90 -20.73
N GLU A 26 2.23 1.90 -19.78
CA GLU A 26 3.45 1.09 -19.77
C GLU A 26 3.33 -0.15 -18.87
N MET A 27 2.18 -0.39 -18.23
CA MET A 27 1.93 -1.53 -17.35
C MET A 27 0.79 -2.43 -17.87
N PRO A 28 0.92 -3.01 -19.07
CA PRO A 28 -0.17 -3.73 -19.74
C PRO A 28 -0.66 -4.96 -18.96
N GLY A 29 0.20 -5.59 -18.15
CA GLY A 29 -0.18 -6.71 -17.30
C GLY A 29 -1.22 -6.34 -16.24
N LEU A 30 -0.99 -5.25 -15.49
CA LEU A 30 -1.94 -4.77 -14.48
C LEU A 30 -3.23 -4.27 -15.14
N MET A 31 -3.13 -3.58 -16.28
CA MET A 31 -4.30 -3.11 -17.02
C MET A 31 -5.14 -4.28 -17.57
N ALA A 32 -4.50 -5.36 -18.02
CA ALA A 32 -5.18 -6.57 -18.43
C ALA A 32 -5.93 -7.23 -17.26
N LEU A 33 -5.33 -7.31 -16.07
CA LEU A 33 -5.99 -7.82 -14.87
C LEU A 33 -7.21 -6.98 -14.48
N ARG A 34 -7.08 -5.65 -14.46
CA ARG A 34 -8.23 -4.75 -14.20
C ARG A 34 -9.36 -4.99 -15.19
N LYS A 35 -9.03 -5.15 -16.48
CA LYS A 35 -10.02 -5.43 -17.54
C LYS A 35 -10.68 -6.81 -17.37
N GLU A 36 -9.89 -7.85 -17.12
CA GLU A 36 -10.35 -9.24 -17.00
C GLU A 36 -11.28 -9.44 -15.79
N TYR A 37 -10.96 -8.79 -14.67
CA TYR A 37 -11.68 -8.94 -13.41
C TYR A 37 -12.68 -7.80 -13.12
N LYS A 38 -12.88 -6.89 -14.08
CA LYS A 38 -13.87 -5.81 -13.97
C LYS A 38 -15.25 -6.37 -13.61
N GLY A 39 -15.80 -5.90 -12.49
CA GLY A 39 -17.11 -6.32 -11.97
C GLY A 39 -17.15 -7.71 -11.33
N LYS A 40 -16.03 -8.45 -11.28
CA LYS A 40 -15.93 -9.76 -10.61
C LYS A 40 -15.45 -9.63 -9.16
N SER A 41 -14.68 -8.59 -8.85
CA SER A 41 -14.10 -8.30 -7.54
C SER A 41 -13.52 -9.53 -6.82
N PRO A 42 -12.55 -10.24 -7.42
CA PRO A 42 -12.01 -11.49 -6.88
C PRO A 42 -11.33 -11.32 -5.50
N LEU A 43 -10.85 -10.12 -5.17
CA LEU A 43 -10.22 -9.80 -3.90
C LEU A 43 -11.21 -9.23 -2.87
N LYS A 44 -12.53 -9.31 -3.13
CA LYS A 44 -13.55 -8.85 -2.18
C LYS A 44 -13.34 -9.47 -0.80
N GLY A 45 -13.14 -8.62 0.20
CA GLY A 45 -12.90 -9.02 1.59
C GLY A 45 -11.43 -9.31 1.93
N ALA A 46 -10.51 -9.18 0.96
CA ALA A 46 -9.08 -9.10 1.25
C ALA A 46 -8.78 -7.75 1.92
N LYS A 47 -8.01 -7.81 3.01
CA LYS A 47 -7.52 -6.69 3.79
C LYS A 47 -6.00 -6.80 3.82
N ILE A 48 -5.36 -6.13 2.86
CA ILE A 48 -3.95 -6.31 2.51
C ILE A 48 -3.11 -5.27 3.23
N LEU A 49 -2.09 -5.73 3.95
CA LEU A 49 -0.98 -4.93 4.42
C LEU A 49 0.09 -4.92 3.33
N GLY A 50 0.45 -3.74 2.81
CA GLY A 50 1.51 -3.58 1.83
C GLY A 50 2.74 -2.91 2.42
N CYS A 51 3.91 -3.51 2.21
CA CYS A 51 5.22 -2.90 2.52
C CYS A 51 6.13 -3.10 1.32
N LEU A 52 6.17 -2.09 0.44
CA LEU A 52 6.89 -2.11 -0.84
C LEU A 52 7.15 -0.66 -1.23
N HIS A 53 8.27 -0.39 -1.91
CA HIS A 53 8.64 0.94 -2.40
C HIS A 53 7.43 1.76 -2.87
N MET A 54 7.15 2.90 -2.23
CA MET A 54 5.97 3.73 -2.56
C MET A 54 6.25 4.61 -3.80
N THR A 55 6.16 4.01 -4.99
CA THR A 55 6.44 4.62 -6.29
C THR A 55 5.18 4.81 -7.14
N ILE A 56 5.30 5.44 -8.31
CA ILE A 56 4.25 5.50 -9.33
C ILE A 56 3.81 4.11 -9.77
N GLN A 57 4.74 3.18 -9.98
CA GLN A 57 4.44 1.81 -10.40
C GLN A 57 3.66 1.06 -9.32
N THR A 58 4.06 1.24 -8.07
CA THR A 58 3.36 0.69 -6.90
C THR A 58 1.99 1.32 -6.73
N ALA A 59 1.81 2.61 -7.04
CA ALA A 59 0.48 3.23 -7.06
C ALA A 59 -0.47 2.54 -8.06
N VAL A 60 0.01 2.16 -9.25
CA VAL A 60 -0.78 1.38 -10.22
C VAL A 60 -1.11 -0.01 -9.67
N LEU A 61 -0.19 -0.67 -8.96
CA LEU A 61 -0.44 -1.94 -8.26
C LEU A 61 -1.53 -1.78 -7.18
N ILE A 62 -1.39 -0.80 -6.30
CA ILE A 62 -2.34 -0.48 -5.22
C ILE A 62 -3.75 -0.29 -5.79
N GLU A 63 -3.90 0.57 -6.80
CA GLU A 63 -5.20 0.82 -7.42
C GLU A 63 -5.74 -0.43 -8.14
N THR A 64 -4.88 -1.29 -8.67
CA THR A 64 -5.31 -2.58 -9.23
C THR A 64 -5.90 -3.49 -8.16
N LEU A 65 -5.26 -3.59 -6.99
CA LEU A 65 -5.78 -4.39 -5.88
C LEU A 65 -7.15 -3.89 -5.42
N VAL A 66 -7.31 -2.57 -5.33
CA VAL A 66 -8.59 -1.92 -4.96
C VAL A 66 -9.66 -2.14 -6.03
N ASP A 67 -9.34 -1.99 -7.32
CA ASP A 67 -10.25 -2.28 -8.44
C ASP A 67 -10.71 -3.74 -8.44
N LEU A 68 -9.85 -4.65 -8.01
CA LEU A 68 -10.16 -6.07 -7.83
C LEU A 68 -10.93 -6.36 -6.52
N GLY A 69 -11.22 -5.35 -5.71
CA GLY A 69 -12.11 -5.42 -4.54
C GLY A 69 -11.42 -5.53 -3.18
N ALA A 70 -10.10 -5.37 -3.11
CA ALA A 70 -9.37 -5.38 -1.83
C ALA A 70 -9.51 -4.05 -1.07
N GLU A 71 -9.41 -4.12 0.24
CA GLU A 71 -9.05 -2.98 1.09
C GLU A 71 -7.55 -3.05 1.35
N VAL A 72 -6.84 -1.94 1.19
CA VAL A 72 -5.37 -1.90 1.29
C VAL A 72 -4.91 -0.81 2.25
N ARG A 73 -3.79 -1.06 2.94
CA ARG A 73 -3.03 -0.07 3.71
C ARG A 73 -1.56 -0.23 3.34
N TRP A 74 -0.81 0.87 3.24
CA TRP A 74 0.52 0.84 2.63
C TRP A 74 1.58 1.64 3.38
N SER A 75 2.79 1.08 3.46
CA SER A 75 4.03 1.76 3.80
C SER A 75 5.12 1.44 2.78
N SER A 76 6.16 2.26 2.72
CA SER A 76 7.35 1.95 1.93
C SER A 76 8.23 0.91 2.65
N CYS A 77 9.01 0.11 1.92
CA CYS A 77 10.04 -0.80 2.46
C CYS A 77 11.44 -0.15 2.54
N ASN A 78 11.58 1.11 2.09
CA ASN A 78 12.86 1.82 2.13
C ASN A 78 12.69 3.33 2.26
N ILE A 79 13.43 3.92 3.22
CA ILE A 79 13.37 5.33 3.63
C ILE A 79 13.63 6.36 2.53
N PHE A 80 14.29 5.99 1.43
CA PHE A 80 14.60 6.90 0.31
C PHE A 80 13.84 6.60 -0.97
N SER A 81 13.10 5.50 -1.02
CA SER A 81 12.48 5.02 -2.26
C SER A 81 11.17 5.71 -2.61
N THR A 82 10.47 6.28 -1.61
CA THR A 82 9.18 6.92 -1.82
C THR A 82 9.27 8.05 -2.85
N GLN A 83 8.32 8.04 -3.78
CA GLN A 83 8.04 9.15 -4.68
C GLN A 83 6.87 9.93 -4.09
N ASP A 84 7.15 11.10 -3.50
CA ASP A 84 6.18 11.83 -2.67
C ASP A 84 4.87 12.18 -3.41
N HIS A 85 4.94 12.44 -4.72
CA HIS A 85 3.76 12.70 -5.55
C HIS A 85 2.91 11.45 -5.79
N ALA A 86 3.51 10.26 -5.87
CA ALA A 86 2.78 8.99 -5.95
C ALA A 86 2.05 8.70 -4.64
N ALA A 87 2.73 8.86 -3.50
CA ALA A 87 2.12 8.73 -2.17
C ALA A 87 0.96 9.71 -1.99
N ALA A 88 1.13 10.98 -2.39
CA ALA A 88 0.07 11.99 -2.34
C ALA A 88 -1.14 11.61 -3.20
N ALA A 89 -0.94 11.06 -4.40
CA ALA A 89 -2.03 10.63 -5.27
C ALA A 89 -2.84 9.47 -4.67
N ILE A 90 -2.18 8.51 -4.02
CA ILE A 90 -2.82 7.41 -3.29
C ILE A 90 -3.59 7.91 -2.06
N ALA A 91 -2.98 8.79 -1.26
CA ALA A 91 -3.66 9.41 -0.12
C ALA A 91 -4.92 10.20 -0.55
N LYS A 92 -4.84 10.95 -1.66
CA LYS A 92 -5.94 11.79 -2.17
C LYS A 92 -7.18 10.99 -2.56
N VAL A 93 -7.03 9.75 -3.02
CA VAL A 93 -8.16 8.85 -3.34
C VAL A 93 -8.67 8.07 -2.12
N GLY A 94 -8.17 8.39 -0.93
CA GLY A 94 -8.67 7.85 0.35
C GLY A 94 -8.07 6.50 0.73
N ILE A 95 -6.97 6.09 0.10
CA ILE A 95 -6.25 4.87 0.45
C ILE A 95 -5.22 5.19 1.55
N PRO A 96 -5.22 4.49 2.69
CA PRO A 96 -4.26 4.71 3.76
C PRO A 96 -2.83 4.42 3.31
N VAL A 97 -2.00 5.46 3.29
CA VAL A 97 -0.58 5.38 2.94
C VAL A 97 0.24 6.18 3.95
N PHE A 98 1.31 5.57 4.45
CA PHE A 98 2.25 6.14 5.42
C PHE A 98 3.64 6.03 4.82
N ALA A 99 4.03 7.04 4.06
CA ALA A 99 5.30 7.02 3.34
C ALA A 99 5.71 8.43 2.91
N TRP A 100 6.99 8.78 3.08
CA TRP A 100 7.61 9.95 2.45
C TRP A 100 9.09 9.70 2.16
N LYS A 101 9.66 10.49 1.25
CA LYS A 101 11.08 10.39 0.93
C LYS A 101 11.92 11.05 2.03
N GLY A 102 12.88 10.29 2.55
CA GLY A 102 13.82 10.75 3.58
C GLY A 102 13.31 10.54 5.00
N GLU A 103 12.57 9.45 5.23
CA GLU A 103 12.21 8.98 6.58
C GLU A 103 13.47 8.74 7.42
N THR A 104 13.39 9.04 8.71
CA THR A 104 14.28 8.45 9.71
C THR A 104 13.90 6.99 9.97
N GLU A 105 14.78 6.21 10.61
CA GLU A 105 14.47 4.82 10.98
C GLU A 105 13.27 4.72 11.95
N GLU A 106 13.13 5.66 12.88
CA GLU A 106 11.98 5.70 13.79
C GLU A 106 10.67 5.95 13.02
N GLU A 107 10.70 6.88 12.06
CA GLU A 107 9.56 7.19 11.20
C GLU A 107 9.19 6.00 10.30
N TYR A 108 10.18 5.31 9.74
CA TYR A 108 9.98 4.08 8.96
C TYR A 108 9.19 3.04 9.75
N TRP A 109 9.67 2.68 10.95
CA TRP A 109 8.97 1.69 11.77
C TRP A 109 7.61 2.20 12.25
N TRP A 110 7.45 3.50 12.45
CA TRP A 110 6.15 4.10 12.71
C TRP A 110 5.19 3.90 11.53
N CYS A 111 5.64 4.13 10.29
CA CYS A 111 4.86 3.91 9.07
C CYS A 111 4.41 2.45 8.95
N VAL A 112 5.33 1.48 9.11
CA VAL A 112 4.99 0.04 9.07
C VAL A 112 3.93 -0.30 10.13
N LYS A 113 4.05 0.25 11.35
CA LYS A 113 3.03 0.04 12.41
C LYS A 113 1.68 0.68 12.05
N GLN A 114 1.65 1.87 11.45
CA GLN A 114 0.40 2.50 11.01
C GLN A 114 -0.31 1.68 9.91
N THR A 115 0.46 1.02 9.05
CA THR A 115 -0.07 0.07 8.08
C THR A 115 -0.79 -1.09 8.78
N ILE A 116 -0.19 -1.65 9.84
CA ILE A 116 -0.74 -2.80 10.61
C ILE A 116 -1.95 -2.42 11.47
N GLU A 117 -1.83 -1.36 12.27
CA GLU A 117 -2.75 -1.11 13.40
C GLU A 117 -4.12 -0.60 12.98
N GLY A 118 -4.19 0.10 11.84
CA GLY A 118 -5.43 0.46 11.18
C GLY A 118 -6.50 1.12 12.07
N LYS A 119 -7.75 1.04 11.61
CA LYS A 119 -8.92 1.35 12.44
C LYS A 119 -9.27 0.13 13.29
N LYS A 120 -9.87 0.33 14.46
CA LYS A 120 -10.19 -0.72 15.44
C LYS A 120 -10.90 -1.97 14.85
N ASP A 121 -11.74 -1.80 13.84
CA ASP A 121 -12.51 -2.88 13.21
C ASP A 121 -11.89 -3.39 11.89
N TRP A 122 -10.77 -2.80 11.46
CA TRP A 122 -10.02 -3.23 10.29
C TRP A 122 -8.99 -4.29 10.69
N LYS A 123 -9.20 -5.53 10.24
CA LYS A 123 -8.34 -6.66 10.56
C LYS A 123 -7.73 -7.20 9.28
N ALA A 124 -6.42 -7.05 9.15
CA ALA A 124 -5.67 -7.60 8.03
C ALA A 124 -5.87 -9.12 7.92
N ASN A 125 -5.88 -9.61 6.69
CA ASN A 125 -5.92 -11.05 6.40
C ASN A 125 -4.97 -11.46 5.27
N MET A 126 -4.17 -10.55 4.73
CA MET A 126 -3.18 -10.78 3.67
C MET A 126 -1.97 -9.86 3.90
N ILE A 127 -0.79 -10.31 3.50
CA ILE A 127 0.46 -9.52 3.48
C ILE A 127 1.01 -9.49 2.05
N LEU A 128 1.48 -8.33 1.62
CA LEU A 128 2.28 -8.13 0.42
C LEU A 128 3.54 -7.37 0.84
N ASP A 129 4.69 -8.02 0.73
CA ASP A 129 5.95 -7.57 1.33
C ASP A 129 7.08 -7.58 0.30
N ASP A 130 8.08 -6.75 0.56
CA ASP A 130 9.30 -6.57 -0.23
C ASP A 130 10.46 -6.33 0.75
N GLY A 131 11.27 -7.37 0.96
CA GLY A 131 12.40 -7.39 1.88
C GLY A 131 12.11 -8.01 3.26
N GLY A 132 10.86 -8.41 3.52
CA GLY A 132 10.46 -9.18 4.70
C GLY A 132 10.30 -8.42 6.02
N ASP A 133 10.46 -7.09 6.04
CA ASP A 133 10.40 -6.27 7.27
C ASP A 133 9.00 -6.29 7.91
N LEU A 134 7.94 -6.15 7.10
CA LEU A 134 6.56 -6.22 7.59
C LEU A 134 6.25 -7.62 8.13
N THR A 135 6.66 -8.65 7.41
CA THR A 135 6.48 -10.05 7.81
C THR A 135 7.20 -10.34 9.12
N ALA A 136 8.47 -9.92 9.25
CA ALA A 136 9.26 -10.10 10.47
C ALA A 136 8.60 -9.39 11.67
N LEU A 137 8.16 -8.14 11.49
CA LEU A 137 7.47 -7.40 12.54
C LEU A 137 6.14 -8.06 12.94
N MET A 138 5.35 -8.54 11.97
CA MET A 138 4.09 -9.25 12.22
C MET A 138 4.32 -10.54 13.04
N HIS A 139 5.34 -11.33 12.70
CA HIS A 139 5.70 -12.53 13.45
C HIS A 139 6.22 -12.25 14.87
N LYS A 140 6.89 -11.12 15.06
CA LYS A 140 7.52 -10.77 16.34
C LYS A 140 6.52 -10.13 17.31
N ASP A 141 5.81 -9.10 16.85
CA ASP A 141 5.06 -8.17 17.71
C ASP A 141 3.54 -8.31 17.55
N TYR A 142 3.05 -8.88 16.44
CA TYR A 142 1.60 -9.00 16.12
C TYR A 142 1.14 -10.47 15.95
N LYS A 143 1.68 -11.38 16.78
CA LYS A 143 1.43 -12.84 16.70
C LYS A 143 -0.05 -13.25 16.68
N ASP A 144 -0.90 -12.54 17.41
CA ASP A 144 -2.34 -12.83 17.44
C ASP A 144 -3.04 -12.41 16.15
N MET A 145 -2.65 -11.28 15.55
CA MET A 145 -3.14 -10.88 14.23
C MET A 145 -2.65 -11.83 13.13
N MET A 146 -1.43 -12.36 13.27
CA MET A 146 -0.87 -13.31 12.31
C MET A 146 -1.74 -14.57 12.14
N LYS A 147 -2.52 -14.96 13.17
CA LYS A 147 -3.47 -16.09 13.09
C LYS A 147 -4.62 -15.86 12.11
N SER A 148 -4.94 -14.61 11.76
CA SER A 148 -5.96 -14.27 10.78
C SER A 148 -5.42 -14.00 9.37
N ILE A 149 -4.10 -14.01 9.20
CA ILE A 149 -3.45 -13.85 7.89
C ILE A 149 -3.55 -15.18 7.13
N LYS A 150 -4.14 -15.13 5.93
CA LYS A 150 -4.37 -16.30 5.07
C LYS A 150 -3.15 -16.65 4.22
N GLY A 151 -2.29 -15.68 3.95
CA GLY A 151 -1.08 -15.84 3.16
C GLY A 151 -0.30 -14.55 3.02
N LEU A 152 0.93 -14.68 2.55
CA LEU A 152 1.82 -13.60 2.19
C LEU A 152 2.37 -13.82 0.78
N SER A 153 2.65 -12.74 0.06
CA SER A 153 3.49 -12.74 -1.13
C SER A 153 4.69 -11.85 -0.88
N GLU A 154 5.88 -12.37 -1.17
CA GLU A 154 7.18 -11.69 -1.01
C GLU A 154 7.75 -11.40 -2.40
N GLU A 155 8.26 -10.18 -2.62
CA GLU A 155 8.83 -9.77 -3.91
C GLU A 155 10.30 -10.17 -4.09
N THR A 156 11.11 -10.19 -3.01
CA THR A 156 12.58 -10.38 -3.09
C THR A 156 13.13 -11.48 -2.19
#